data_AF-A0A1I2ALQ4-F1
#
_entry.id   AF-A0A1I2ALQ4-F1
#
_cell.length_a   1.000
_cell.length_b   1.000
_cell.length_c   1.000
_cell.angle_alpha   90.00
_cell.angle_beta   90.00
_cell.angle_gamma   90.00
#
_symmetry.space_group_name_H-M   'P 1'
#
loop_
_entity.id
_entity.type
_entity.pdbx_description
1 polymer ?
#
loop_
_entity_poly.entity_id
_entity_poly.type
_entity_poly.pdbx_seq_one_letter_code
_entity_poly.pdbx_strand_id
1 'polypeptide(L)'
;MKLHLLVFCLLACSALGQRVRQAEHQHEAHDGESHDHLNHIQDYRKETVFVHNLPAPELIPGIGTSELQIKTASPQTQRFFSQGVSLLHCFWDFEAYRAFKEAIRHDSTAIMPYWGLCSAIGSIEGTDFEADKKLAIRKLKALKNVASDHEKLYAEGILVRDADSENGKSGYQKKLELIIHKYPEDVDAKLFLALSKMGGYDAAMNPREGQLYSEYLLRDLLKTHPNNAAVHHYWIHLMENCCPERALKSSELLPKLAPASGHMVHMPGHIYYKVGDYKKAYDAFTASLAVDSAYMKKQHIPEVDAWNYIHNINYLLSNCAEDGRYATALYYAEKLKNMPATKERKQKYEGRFFYQGVIAPVKMELCFGFYDKAATRLAAIQLDKDSLYSTKAMAYKDGLFYFASGMDAVRKNKLGEAKKQADALDASLWRNSNQLSLDEVISTRRISDLNVASLELQGVIKSAENRYAEAIALLEKAKKKEDELGYSEPPTYARPVLISLAEAHLKAGKYDKAIAAYTALLERHPNSANAYWGLYTVYKQKGDLTKANDYATRVKAITQHGDKYLFPL
;
A
#
# COMPACT_ATOMS: atom_id res chain seq x y z
N MET A 1 13.05 17.99 67.88
CA MET A 1 14.48 18.15 68.22
C MET A 1 15.27 17.40 67.16
N LYS A 2 15.89 18.07 66.16
CA LYS A 2 17.29 18.58 66.17
C LYS A 2 18.23 17.58 66.88
N LEU A 3 19.32 17.06 66.31
CA LEU A 3 20.34 17.72 65.51
C LEU A 3 21.31 16.67 64.92
N HIS A 4 22.00 17.05 63.84
CA HIS A 4 23.05 16.34 63.11
C HIS A 4 24.32 16.02 63.92
N LEU A 5 25.11 15.02 63.46
CA LEU A 5 26.58 15.19 63.39
C LEU A 5 27.30 14.20 62.41
N LEU A 6 27.98 14.83 61.45
CA LEU A 6 29.30 14.58 60.82
C LEU A 6 29.80 13.19 60.32
N VAL A 7 29.96 13.20 58.99
CA VAL A 7 31.02 12.76 58.06
C VAL A 7 32.48 12.61 58.61
N PHE A 8 33.21 11.52 58.29
CA PHE A 8 34.30 11.42 57.27
C PHE A 8 35.12 10.11 57.32
N CYS A 9 35.61 9.75 56.13
CA CYS A 9 36.26 8.53 55.61
C CYS A 9 37.60 8.08 56.24
N LEU A 10 37.98 6.80 56.04
CA LEU A 10 39.08 6.36 55.11
C LEU A 10 39.44 4.85 55.20
N LEU A 11 39.69 4.25 54.01
CA LEU A 11 40.62 3.13 53.67
C LEU A 11 40.26 1.70 54.14
N ALA A 12 40.44 0.58 53.41
CA ALA A 12 40.97 0.27 52.07
C ALA A 12 40.61 -1.21 51.70
N CYS A 13 40.62 -1.51 50.38
CA CYS A 13 40.91 -2.78 49.69
C CYS A 13 40.24 -4.11 50.12
N SER A 14 39.40 -4.70 49.25
CA SER A 14 39.81 -5.77 48.29
C SER A 14 38.63 -6.57 47.70
N ALA A 15 38.73 -6.79 46.39
CA ALA A 15 38.29 -7.93 45.57
C ALA A 15 36.81 -8.39 45.46
N LEU A 16 36.44 -8.62 44.19
CA LEU A 16 35.44 -9.55 43.63
C LEU A 16 33.95 -9.21 43.79
N GLY A 17 33.25 -9.05 42.64
CA GLY A 17 31.81 -9.26 42.58
C GLY A 17 31.06 -8.43 41.53
N GLN A 18 30.68 -9.08 40.44
CA GLN A 18 29.47 -8.85 39.64
C GLN A 18 29.21 -7.45 39.07
N ARG A 19 29.41 -7.35 37.74
CA ARG A 19 28.69 -6.39 36.89
C ARG A 19 27.19 -6.66 36.97
N VAL A 20 26.46 -5.77 37.63
CA VAL A 20 25.03 -5.56 37.34
C VAL A 20 24.96 -4.23 36.59
N ARG A 21 24.85 -4.30 35.26
CA ARG A 21 24.27 -3.20 34.48
C ARG A 21 22.81 -3.55 34.26
N GLN A 22 21.97 -2.84 35.00
CA GLN A 22 20.55 -2.72 34.79
C GLN A 22 20.35 -2.16 33.37
N ALA A 23 19.89 -3.03 32.45
CA ALA A 23 19.35 -2.59 31.18
C ALA A 23 17.86 -2.33 31.40
N GLU A 24 17.47 -1.06 31.36
CA GLU A 24 16.08 -0.67 31.20
C GLU A 24 15.61 -1.19 29.84
N HIS A 25 14.89 -2.31 29.85
CA HIS A 25 14.12 -2.78 28.72
C HIS A 25 12.81 -1.97 28.65
N GLN A 26 12.79 -0.92 27.84
CA GLN A 26 11.54 -0.48 27.21
C GLN A 26 11.27 -1.44 26.04
N HIS A 27 10.54 -2.51 26.34
CA HIS A 27 9.81 -3.24 25.32
C HIS A 27 8.59 -2.41 24.93
N GLU A 28 8.72 -1.58 23.89
CA GLU A 28 7.55 -1.22 23.10
C GLU A 28 7.16 -2.48 22.32
N ALA A 29 6.20 -3.22 22.90
CA ALA A 29 5.40 -4.17 22.17
C ALA A 29 4.60 -3.36 21.14
N HIS A 30 5.11 -3.25 19.92
CA HIS A 30 4.27 -2.95 18.78
C HIS A 30 3.39 -4.18 18.55
N ASP A 31 2.20 -4.10 19.14
CA ASP A 31 1.06 -4.93 18.76
C ASP A 31 0.92 -4.92 17.23
N GLY A 32 0.57 -6.06 16.65
CA GLY A 32 0.40 -6.23 15.20
C GLY A 32 -0.63 -5.26 14.64
N GLU A 33 -0.19 -4.06 14.27
CA GLU A 33 -0.98 -3.06 13.57
C GLU A 33 -1.34 -3.59 12.18
N SER A 34 -2.47 -4.29 12.09
CA SER A 34 -3.17 -4.46 10.81
C SER A 34 -3.50 -3.05 10.26
N HIS A 35 -3.24 -2.87 8.97
CA HIS A 35 -3.36 -1.61 8.22
C HIS A 35 -4.57 -0.74 8.63
N ASP A 36 -4.30 0.45 9.17
CA ASP A 36 -5.23 1.58 9.08
C ASP A 36 -5.26 2.02 7.60
N HIS A 37 -6.40 1.86 6.93
CA HIS A 37 -6.55 2.25 5.51
C HIS A 37 -6.23 3.73 5.29
N LEU A 38 -6.52 4.59 6.26
CA LEU A 38 -6.15 5.99 6.17
C LEU A 38 -4.63 6.15 6.23
N ASN A 39 -3.93 5.40 7.09
CA ASN A 39 -2.46 5.43 7.12
C ASN A 39 -1.87 4.89 5.81
N HIS A 40 -2.44 3.82 5.23
CA HIS A 40 -2.05 3.34 3.91
C HIS A 40 -2.20 4.44 2.86
N ILE A 41 -3.39 5.03 2.73
CA ILE A 41 -3.66 6.15 1.80
C ILE A 41 -2.69 7.31 2.06
N GLN A 42 -2.48 7.68 3.32
CA GLN A 42 -1.57 8.76 3.71
C GLN A 42 -0.12 8.44 3.36
N ASP A 43 0.35 7.21 3.57
CA ASP A 43 1.70 6.77 3.20
C ASP A 43 1.93 6.85 1.69
N TYR A 44 0.92 6.54 0.87
CA TYR A 44 1.02 6.73 -0.58
C TYR A 44 0.96 8.21 -0.99
N ARG A 45 0.12 9.02 -0.33
CA ARG A 45 0.02 10.47 -0.61
C ARG A 45 1.30 11.22 -0.25
N LYS A 46 1.94 10.81 0.85
CA LYS A 46 3.15 11.41 1.45
C LYS A 46 4.28 11.59 0.46
N GLU A 47 4.38 10.84 -0.61
CA GLU A 47 5.55 10.93 -1.49
C GLU A 47 5.17 11.40 -2.90
N THR A 48 5.52 12.62 -3.29
CA THR A 48 5.76 13.07 -4.68
C THR A 48 6.20 14.52 -4.59
N VAL A 49 6.96 15.01 -5.58
CA VAL A 49 6.75 16.32 -6.23
C VAL A 49 7.99 16.76 -7.00
N PHE A 50 7.75 17.14 -8.25
CA PHE A 50 8.59 18.00 -9.07
C PHE A 50 7.93 19.36 -9.28
N VAL A 51 8.66 20.46 -9.06
CA VAL A 51 8.26 21.78 -9.57
C VAL A 51 9.49 22.54 -10.08
N HIS A 52 9.55 22.76 -11.41
CA HIS A 52 9.78 24.08 -11.99
C HIS A 52 9.16 24.19 -13.40
N ASN A 53 8.54 25.34 -13.69
CA ASN A 53 7.97 25.79 -14.97
C ASN A 53 6.80 24.99 -15.57
N LEU A 54 5.86 24.50 -14.75
CA LEU A 54 4.56 24.04 -15.28
C LEU A 54 3.68 25.24 -15.67
N PRO A 55 2.80 25.09 -16.68
CA PRO A 55 1.83 26.13 -17.03
C PRO A 55 0.86 26.39 -15.87
N ALA A 56 0.12 27.50 -15.94
CA ALA A 56 -1.01 27.72 -15.03
C ALA A 56 -1.99 26.52 -15.12
N PRO A 57 -2.54 26.04 -13.99
CA PRO A 57 -3.47 24.92 -14.03
C PRO A 57 -4.72 25.30 -14.83
N GLU A 58 -5.16 24.40 -15.68
CA GLU A 58 -6.42 24.54 -16.42
C GLU A 58 -7.59 24.00 -15.59
N LEU A 59 -8.82 24.40 -15.93
CA LEU A 59 -9.99 23.76 -15.37
C LEU A 59 -10.18 22.38 -16.02
N ILE A 60 -10.27 21.34 -15.20
CA ILE A 60 -10.29 19.94 -15.61
C ILE A 60 -11.74 19.44 -15.46
N PRO A 61 -12.46 19.14 -16.56
CA PRO A 61 -13.75 18.48 -16.47
C PRO A 61 -13.58 17.00 -16.09
N GLY A 62 -14.62 16.39 -15.50
CA GLY A 62 -14.65 14.94 -15.27
C GLY A 62 -13.77 14.46 -14.11
N ILE A 63 -13.57 15.28 -13.08
CA ILE A 63 -12.87 14.92 -11.82
C ILE A 63 -13.84 14.87 -10.63
N GLY A 64 -15.14 14.68 -10.90
CA GLY A 64 -16.20 14.92 -9.92
C GLY A 64 -16.46 16.41 -9.70
N THR A 65 -17.25 16.72 -8.68
CA THR A 65 -17.68 18.09 -8.33
C THR A 65 -17.76 18.25 -6.82
N SER A 66 -17.35 19.41 -6.33
CA SER A 66 -17.60 19.88 -4.97
C SER A 66 -18.48 21.14 -5.05
N GLU A 67 -19.47 21.22 -4.16
CA GLU A 67 -20.41 22.35 -4.09
C GLU A 67 -20.05 23.34 -2.99
N LEU A 68 -18.93 23.12 -2.28
CA LEU A 68 -18.47 23.96 -1.18
C LEU A 68 -18.28 25.42 -1.60
N GLN A 69 -19.19 26.29 -1.15
CA GLN A 69 -19.15 27.72 -1.44
C GLN A 69 -18.23 28.46 -0.46
N ILE A 70 -17.54 29.48 -0.96
CA ILE A 70 -16.64 30.30 -0.16
C ILE A 70 -16.95 31.79 -0.33
N LYS A 71 -16.56 32.59 0.66
CA LYS A 71 -16.67 34.04 0.60
C LYS A 71 -15.56 34.59 -0.30
N THR A 72 -15.92 34.89 -1.54
CA THR A 72 -15.05 35.56 -2.52
C THR A 72 -15.87 36.41 -3.47
N ALA A 73 -15.30 37.51 -3.95
CA ALA A 73 -15.89 38.32 -5.02
C ALA A 73 -15.48 37.83 -6.43
N SER A 74 -14.58 36.84 -6.51
CA SER A 74 -14.00 36.35 -7.75
C SER A 74 -14.63 35.01 -8.17
N PRO A 75 -15.41 34.96 -9.26
CA PRO A 75 -15.95 33.71 -9.80
C PRO A 75 -14.84 32.70 -10.14
N GLN A 76 -13.68 33.18 -10.59
CA GLN A 76 -12.52 32.34 -10.90
C GLN A 76 -11.95 31.69 -9.64
N THR A 77 -11.91 32.41 -8.51
CA THR A 77 -11.49 31.86 -7.22
C THR A 77 -12.41 30.74 -6.77
N GLN A 78 -13.74 30.91 -6.86
CA GLN A 78 -14.69 29.84 -6.54
C GLN A 78 -14.49 28.61 -7.46
N ARG A 79 -14.28 28.80 -8.77
CA ARG A 79 -14.08 27.69 -9.72
C ARG A 79 -12.82 26.88 -9.41
N PHE A 80 -11.68 27.55 -9.24
CA PHE A 80 -10.43 26.86 -8.92
C PHE A 80 -10.42 26.27 -7.51
N PHE A 81 -11.09 26.91 -6.55
CA PHE A 81 -11.30 26.33 -5.22
C PHE A 81 -12.11 25.02 -5.30
N SER A 82 -13.26 25.04 -6.00
CA SER A 82 -14.13 23.85 -6.15
C SER A 82 -13.41 22.71 -6.87
N GLN A 83 -12.59 23.04 -7.88
CA GLN A 83 -11.69 22.07 -8.52
C GLN A 83 -10.65 21.52 -7.52
N GLY A 84 -10.02 22.37 -6.73
CA GLY A 84 -9.06 21.94 -5.70
C GLY A 84 -9.67 20.95 -4.72
N VAL A 85 -10.89 21.21 -4.23
CA VAL A 85 -11.61 20.29 -3.34
C VAL A 85 -11.96 18.97 -4.04
N SER A 86 -12.42 19.02 -5.30
CA SER A 86 -12.68 17.82 -6.10
C SER A 86 -11.41 16.98 -6.29
N LEU A 87 -10.26 17.62 -6.51
CA LEU A 87 -8.95 16.96 -6.63
C LEU A 87 -8.47 16.37 -5.30
N LEU A 88 -8.72 17.02 -4.16
CA LEU A 88 -8.50 16.41 -2.85
C LEU A 88 -9.33 15.12 -2.67
N HIS A 89 -10.58 15.12 -3.15
CA HIS A 89 -11.41 13.91 -3.13
C HIS A 89 -10.96 12.84 -4.13
N CYS A 90 -10.27 13.21 -5.21
CA CYS A 90 -9.58 12.31 -6.14
C CYS A 90 -8.22 11.80 -5.64
N PHE A 91 -7.76 12.26 -4.46
CA PHE A 91 -6.42 11.99 -3.92
C PHE A 91 -5.32 12.46 -4.89
N TRP A 92 -5.57 13.57 -5.57
CA TRP A 92 -4.67 14.20 -6.53
C TRP A 92 -4.09 15.48 -5.93
N ASP A 93 -3.36 15.33 -4.82
CA ASP A 93 -2.92 16.43 -3.97
C ASP A 93 -2.07 17.48 -4.72
N PHE A 94 -1.23 17.04 -5.67
CA PHE A 94 -0.42 17.96 -6.46
C PHE A 94 -1.25 18.91 -7.34
N GLU A 95 -2.25 18.40 -8.05
CA GLU A 95 -3.15 19.25 -8.85
C GLU A 95 -4.09 20.07 -7.95
N ALA A 96 -4.49 19.52 -6.79
CA ALA A 96 -5.25 20.28 -5.80
C ALA A 96 -4.44 21.50 -5.32
N TYR A 97 -3.16 21.31 -4.98
CA TYR A 97 -2.24 22.38 -4.64
C TYR A 97 -2.14 23.44 -5.74
N ARG A 98 -1.97 23.02 -7.01
CA ARG A 98 -1.93 23.95 -8.16
C ARG A 98 -3.22 24.76 -8.26
N ALA A 99 -4.38 24.10 -8.17
CA ALA A 99 -5.69 24.75 -8.24
C ALA A 99 -5.89 25.77 -7.10
N PHE A 100 -5.50 25.45 -5.87
CA PHE A 100 -5.59 26.40 -4.75
C PHE A 100 -4.65 27.60 -4.92
N LYS A 101 -3.43 27.42 -5.46
CA LYS A 101 -2.57 28.56 -5.79
C LYS A 101 -3.18 29.47 -6.83
N GLU A 102 -3.82 28.90 -7.83
CA GLU A 102 -4.49 29.67 -8.87
C GLU A 102 -5.72 30.41 -8.32
N ALA A 103 -6.49 29.79 -7.43
CA ALA A 103 -7.59 30.46 -6.73
C ALA A 103 -7.10 31.68 -5.92
N ILE A 104 -5.96 31.56 -5.21
CA ILE A 104 -5.33 32.65 -4.45
C ILE A 104 -4.86 33.78 -5.37
N ARG A 105 -4.36 33.45 -6.57
CA ARG A 105 -3.91 34.44 -7.56
C ARG A 105 -5.06 35.36 -8.00
N HIS A 106 -6.27 34.81 -8.06
CA HIS A 106 -7.47 35.55 -8.45
C HIS A 106 -8.10 36.36 -7.28
N ASP A 107 -8.02 35.85 -6.05
CA ASP A 107 -8.45 36.58 -4.85
C ASP A 107 -7.65 36.12 -3.64
N SER A 108 -6.67 36.93 -3.23
CA SER A 108 -5.80 36.64 -2.09
C SER A 108 -6.42 36.94 -0.72
N THR A 109 -7.65 37.44 -0.70
CA THR A 109 -8.43 37.71 0.53
C THR A 109 -9.36 36.57 0.90
N ALA A 110 -9.64 35.66 -0.04
CA ALA A 110 -10.37 34.42 0.21
C ALA A 110 -9.55 33.49 1.11
N ILE A 111 -10.11 33.12 2.27
CA ILE A 111 -9.40 32.33 3.29
C ILE A 111 -9.29 30.84 2.92
N MET A 112 -10.33 30.29 2.32
CA MET A 112 -10.46 28.85 2.08
C MET A 112 -9.45 28.26 1.08
N PRO A 113 -9.00 28.97 0.03
CA PRO A 113 -7.86 28.52 -0.76
C PRO A 113 -6.58 28.27 0.06
N TYR A 114 -6.33 29.01 1.13
CA TYR A 114 -5.20 28.74 2.03
C TYR A 114 -5.42 27.50 2.89
N TRP A 115 -6.66 27.22 3.30
CA TRP A 115 -7.03 25.95 3.93
C TRP A 115 -6.77 24.78 2.97
N GLY A 116 -7.11 24.96 1.68
CA GLY A 116 -6.85 24.01 0.62
C GLY A 116 -5.35 23.72 0.42
N LEU A 117 -4.50 24.76 0.45
CA LEU A 117 -3.05 24.59 0.42
C LEU A 117 -2.54 23.74 1.58
N CYS A 118 -2.95 24.02 2.82
CA CYS A 118 -2.58 23.19 3.97
C CYS A 118 -3.12 21.75 3.83
N SER A 119 -4.30 21.57 3.26
CA SER A 119 -4.90 20.25 3.03
C SER A 119 -4.12 19.42 2.01
N ALA A 120 -3.70 20.03 0.90
CA ALA A 120 -2.89 19.37 -0.13
C ALA A 120 -1.44 19.13 0.34
N ILE A 121 -0.77 20.17 0.89
CA ILE A 121 0.64 20.10 1.29
C ILE A 121 0.85 19.21 2.51
N GLY A 122 -0.08 19.20 3.48
CA GLY A 122 0.02 18.34 4.65
C GLY A 122 0.08 16.84 4.31
N SER A 123 -0.29 16.49 3.08
CA SER A 123 -0.22 15.14 2.54
C SER A 123 1.07 14.87 1.75
N ILE A 124 2.02 15.83 1.66
CA ILE A 124 3.25 15.74 0.84
C ILE A 124 4.50 15.86 1.74
N GLU A 125 5.46 14.96 1.57
CA GLU A 125 6.74 14.92 2.26
C GLU A 125 7.84 15.74 1.57
N GLY A 126 8.84 16.07 2.36
CA GLY A 126 9.98 16.86 1.95
C GLY A 126 9.79 18.34 2.24
N THR A 127 10.82 19.12 1.92
CA THR A 127 10.89 20.54 2.29
C THR A 127 10.44 21.46 1.16
N ASP A 128 10.08 20.91 -0.01
CA ASP A 128 9.76 21.63 -1.24
C ASP A 128 8.61 22.64 -1.07
N PHE A 129 7.68 22.39 -0.15
CA PHE A 129 6.49 23.23 0.09
C PHE A 129 6.50 23.99 1.41
N GLU A 130 7.58 23.92 2.18
CA GLU A 130 7.63 24.53 3.52
C GLU A 130 7.37 26.04 3.50
N ALA A 131 7.84 26.74 2.47
CA ALA A 131 7.59 28.17 2.30
C ALA A 131 6.08 28.46 2.09
N ASP A 132 5.42 27.70 1.22
CA ASP A 132 4.00 27.85 0.92
C ASP A 132 3.12 27.42 2.10
N LYS A 133 3.49 26.34 2.82
CA LYS A 133 2.82 25.91 4.06
C LYS A 133 2.87 27.00 5.12
N LYS A 134 4.05 27.57 5.37
CA LYS A 134 4.22 28.69 6.31
C LYS A 134 3.42 29.92 5.90
N LEU A 135 3.37 30.23 4.59
CA LEU A 135 2.55 31.33 4.07
C LEU A 135 1.06 31.08 4.30
N ALA A 136 0.56 29.89 3.97
CA ALA A 136 -0.84 29.51 4.15
C ALA A 136 -1.26 29.61 5.62
N ILE A 137 -0.45 29.07 6.55
CA ILE A 137 -0.72 29.16 8.00
C ILE A 137 -0.79 30.63 8.46
N ARG A 138 0.14 31.50 8.01
CA ARG A 138 0.10 32.93 8.35
C ARG A 138 -1.17 33.60 7.82
N LYS A 139 -1.55 33.31 6.58
CA LYS A 139 -2.73 33.87 5.93
C LYS A 139 -4.04 33.40 6.58
N LEU A 140 -4.14 32.12 6.92
CA LEU A 140 -5.27 31.58 7.69
C LEU A 140 -5.45 32.35 9.01
N LYS A 141 -4.38 32.55 9.78
CA LYS A 141 -4.43 33.30 11.05
C LYS A 141 -4.85 34.76 10.86
N ALA A 142 -4.36 35.42 9.81
CA ALA A 142 -4.66 36.82 9.54
C ALA A 142 -6.09 37.06 9.02
N LEU A 143 -6.60 36.18 8.17
CA LEU A 143 -7.92 36.32 7.54
C LEU A 143 -9.07 35.76 8.39
N LYS A 144 -8.77 34.97 9.43
CA LYS A 144 -9.78 34.28 10.26
C LYS A 144 -10.85 35.21 10.83
N ASN A 145 -10.49 36.44 11.18
CA ASN A 145 -11.40 37.38 11.85
C ASN A 145 -12.38 38.07 10.90
N VAL A 146 -12.18 37.98 9.59
CA VAL A 146 -13.06 38.57 8.55
C VAL A 146 -13.78 37.50 7.71
N ALA A 147 -13.48 36.22 7.96
CA ALA A 147 -14.12 35.06 7.37
C ALA A 147 -15.55 34.88 7.89
N SER A 148 -16.37 34.12 7.14
CA SER A 148 -17.64 33.64 7.67
C SER A 148 -17.42 32.64 8.82
N ASP A 149 -18.45 32.41 9.64
CA ASP A 149 -18.38 31.43 10.72
C ASP A 149 -18.07 30.01 10.20
N HIS A 150 -18.58 29.66 9.02
CA HIS A 150 -18.35 28.39 8.35
C HIS A 150 -16.87 28.21 7.96
N GLU A 151 -16.30 29.15 7.21
CA GLU A 151 -14.90 29.11 6.77
C GLU A 151 -13.92 29.18 7.94
N LYS A 152 -14.29 29.91 9.00
CA LYS A 152 -13.50 29.99 10.23
C LYS A 152 -13.34 28.61 10.89
N LEU A 153 -14.37 27.77 10.88
CA LEU A 153 -14.29 26.42 11.45
C LEU A 153 -13.32 25.52 10.68
N TYR A 154 -13.34 25.59 9.34
CA TYR A 154 -12.37 24.89 8.49
C TYR A 154 -10.94 25.36 8.75
N ALA A 155 -10.74 26.67 8.79
CA ALA A 155 -9.44 27.27 9.10
C ALA A 155 -8.92 26.87 10.49
N GLU A 156 -9.78 26.85 11.51
CA GLU A 156 -9.41 26.38 12.85
C GLU A 156 -9.09 24.89 12.87
N GLY A 157 -9.88 24.07 12.18
CA GLY A 157 -9.64 22.63 12.07
C GLY A 157 -8.27 22.32 11.50
N ILE A 158 -7.92 22.90 10.34
CA ILE A 158 -6.66 22.60 9.68
C ILE A 158 -5.45 23.11 10.48
N LEU A 159 -5.59 24.26 11.15
CA LEU A 159 -4.55 24.78 12.03
C LEU A 159 -4.31 23.88 13.25
N VAL A 160 -5.36 23.26 13.81
CA VAL A 160 -5.23 22.28 14.90
C VAL A 160 -4.56 21.01 14.40
N ARG A 161 -4.94 20.51 13.22
CA ARG A 161 -4.32 19.33 12.59
C ARG A 161 -2.81 19.53 12.40
N ASP A 162 -2.40 20.70 11.92
CA ASP A 162 -1.03 21.01 11.52
C ASP A 162 -0.16 21.59 12.67
N ALA A 163 -0.70 21.73 13.89
CA ALA A 163 0.01 22.30 15.05
C ALA A 163 0.98 21.33 15.75
N ASP A 164 1.30 20.19 15.13
CA ASP A 164 2.24 19.17 15.65
C ASP A 164 1.95 18.77 17.09
N SER A 165 0.69 18.41 17.35
CA SER A 165 0.21 17.98 18.66
C SER A 165 -0.31 16.55 18.61
N GLU A 166 -0.14 15.80 19.70
CA GLU A 166 -0.66 14.43 19.85
C GLU A 166 -2.17 14.34 19.54
N ASN A 167 -2.90 15.45 19.70
CA ASN A 167 -4.34 15.54 19.48
C ASN A 167 -4.76 16.20 18.14
N GLY A 168 -3.84 16.35 17.18
CA GLY A 168 -4.13 17.04 15.91
C GLY A 168 -5.28 16.39 15.10
N LYS A 169 -5.26 15.06 14.94
CA LYS A 169 -6.32 14.30 14.23
C LYS A 169 -7.67 14.41 14.93
N SER A 170 -7.71 14.16 16.25
CA SER A 170 -8.96 14.21 17.02
C SER A 170 -9.53 15.63 17.11
N GLY A 171 -8.67 16.64 17.24
CA GLY A 171 -9.05 18.06 17.20
C GLY A 171 -9.62 18.49 15.85
N TYR A 172 -9.05 18.02 14.74
CA TYR A 172 -9.60 18.24 13.40
C TYR A 172 -10.98 17.60 13.23
N GLN A 173 -11.14 16.35 13.65
CA GLN A 173 -12.42 15.64 13.58
C GLN A 173 -13.52 16.37 14.37
N LYS A 174 -13.22 16.85 15.59
CA LYS A 174 -14.17 17.65 16.39
C LYS A 174 -14.62 18.93 15.67
N LYS A 175 -13.73 19.57 14.90
CA LYS A 175 -14.06 20.75 14.11
C LYS A 175 -14.97 20.41 12.93
N LEU A 176 -14.73 19.29 12.25
CA LEU A 176 -15.62 18.78 11.19
C LEU A 176 -16.99 18.37 11.74
N GLU A 177 -17.04 17.71 12.89
CA GLU A 177 -18.30 17.39 13.59
C GLU A 177 -19.10 18.67 13.91
N LEU A 178 -18.42 19.73 14.37
CA LEU A 178 -19.05 21.03 14.62
C LEU A 178 -19.55 21.72 13.34
N ILE A 179 -18.83 21.59 12.22
CA ILE A 179 -19.29 22.07 10.92
C ILE A 179 -20.57 21.34 10.53
N ILE A 180 -20.58 20.00 10.57
CA ILE A 180 -21.74 19.18 10.20
C ILE A 180 -22.96 19.48 11.10
N HIS A 181 -22.73 19.77 12.38
CA HIS A 181 -23.80 20.14 13.29
C HIS A 181 -24.45 21.49 12.91
N LYS A 182 -23.64 22.49 12.53
CA LYS A 182 -24.12 23.84 12.18
C LYS A 182 -24.58 23.97 10.73
N TYR A 183 -24.01 23.17 9.84
CA TYR A 183 -24.16 23.19 8.39
C TYR A 183 -24.38 21.74 7.90
N PRO A 184 -25.52 21.12 8.24
CA PRO A 184 -25.78 19.70 7.91
C PRO A 184 -25.86 19.41 6.41
N GLU A 185 -26.00 20.43 5.57
CA GLU A 185 -25.93 20.38 4.11
C GLU A 185 -24.50 20.27 3.57
N ASP A 186 -23.48 20.51 4.39
CA ASP A 186 -22.07 20.44 3.96
C ASP A 186 -21.62 19.00 3.71
N VAL A 187 -21.70 18.59 2.45
CA VAL A 187 -21.31 17.25 1.98
C VAL A 187 -19.80 17.04 2.11
N ASP A 188 -18.99 18.05 1.80
CA ASP A 188 -17.53 17.98 1.83
C ASP A 188 -17.04 17.79 3.28
N ALA A 189 -17.63 18.47 4.27
CA ALA A 189 -17.34 18.25 5.70
C ALA A 189 -17.62 16.81 6.12
N LYS A 190 -18.76 16.24 5.72
CA LYS A 190 -19.11 14.83 5.99
C LYS A 190 -18.12 13.87 5.36
N LEU A 191 -17.72 14.14 4.11
CA LEU A 191 -16.72 13.33 3.40
C LEU A 191 -15.36 13.38 4.08
N PHE A 192 -14.87 14.57 4.43
CA PHE A 192 -13.60 14.71 5.15
C PHE A 192 -13.63 14.05 6.53
N LEU A 193 -14.77 14.10 7.22
CA LEU A 193 -14.93 13.42 8.51
C LEU A 193 -14.94 11.90 8.34
N ALA A 194 -15.70 11.40 7.36
CA ALA A 194 -15.74 9.98 7.04
C ALA A 194 -14.35 9.45 6.67
N LEU A 195 -13.59 10.18 5.84
CA LEU A 195 -12.21 9.82 5.53
C LEU A 195 -11.33 9.85 6.79
N SER A 196 -11.41 10.90 7.60
CA SER A 196 -10.56 11.06 8.80
C SER A 196 -10.82 10.01 9.88
N LYS A 197 -12.06 9.50 9.99
CA LYS A 197 -12.47 8.46 10.95
C LYS A 197 -12.38 7.04 10.41
N MET A 198 -12.04 6.84 9.13
CA MET A 198 -11.96 5.51 8.52
C MET A 198 -10.78 4.73 9.10
N GLY A 199 -11.02 3.99 10.19
CA GLY A 199 -9.99 3.26 10.92
C GLY A 199 -9.69 1.86 10.38
N GLY A 200 -10.50 1.33 9.47
CA GLY A 200 -10.34 -0.03 8.94
C GLY A 200 -10.71 -1.12 9.94
N TYR A 201 -10.06 -2.28 9.81
CA TYR A 201 -10.34 -3.49 10.59
C TYR A 201 -9.06 -4.04 11.24
N ASP A 202 -9.20 -4.71 12.38
CA ASP A 202 -8.12 -5.45 13.03
C ASP A 202 -7.79 -6.76 12.29
N ALA A 203 -6.77 -7.50 12.74
CA ALA A 203 -6.40 -8.79 12.15
C ALA A 203 -7.48 -9.89 12.27
N ALA A 204 -8.44 -9.72 13.19
CA ALA A 204 -9.59 -10.60 13.38
C ALA A 204 -10.84 -10.09 12.66
N MET A 205 -10.70 -9.08 11.79
CA MET A 205 -11.79 -8.43 11.05
C MET A 205 -12.84 -7.73 11.91
N ASN A 206 -12.49 -7.30 13.13
CA ASN A 206 -13.34 -6.39 13.91
C ASN A 206 -13.12 -4.94 13.46
N PRO A 207 -14.18 -4.12 13.33
CA PRO A 207 -14.02 -2.73 12.94
C PRO A 207 -13.26 -1.95 14.02
N ARG A 208 -12.25 -1.18 13.61
CA ARG A 208 -11.52 -0.25 14.49
C ARG A 208 -12.36 0.99 14.79
N GLU A 209 -11.92 1.77 15.78
CA GLU A 209 -12.60 3.01 16.16
C GLU A 209 -12.82 3.92 14.94
N GLY A 210 -14.02 4.49 14.84
CA GLY A 210 -14.41 5.38 13.76
C GLY A 210 -14.89 4.68 12.48
N GLN A 211 -14.53 3.43 12.22
CA GLN A 211 -14.89 2.71 10.98
C GLN A 211 -16.40 2.65 10.74
N LEU A 212 -17.18 2.28 11.76
CA LEU A 212 -18.65 2.23 11.66
C LEU A 212 -19.29 3.62 11.55
N TYR A 213 -18.65 4.65 12.12
CA TYR A 213 -19.11 6.03 12.00
C TYR A 213 -18.95 6.52 10.55
N SER A 214 -17.79 6.23 9.93
CA SER A 214 -17.55 6.50 8.51
C SER A 214 -18.53 5.73 7.62
N GLU A 215 -18.82 4.46 7.94
CA GLU A 215 -19.83 3.69 7.23
C GLU A 215 -21.21 4.33 7.30
N TYR A 216 -21.63 4.79 8.48
CA TYR A 216 -22.92 5.44 8.67
C TYR A 216 -23.06 6.70 7.81
N LEU A 217 -22.05 7.59 7.85
CA LEU A 217 -22.04 8.80 7.03
C LEU A 217 -22.08 8.49 5.53
N LEU A 218 -21.25 7.55 5.06
CA LEU A 218 -21.18 7.22 3.64
C LEU A 218 -22.45 6.52 3.13
N ARG A 219 -23.12 5.70 3.95
CA ARG A 219 -24.42 5.11 3.60
C ARG A 219 -25.50 6.16 3.41
N ASP A 220 -25.53 7.19 4.25
CA ASP A 220 -26.45 8.30 4.11
C ASP A 220 -26.16 9.09 2.83
N LEU A 221 -24.89 9.42 2.60
CA LEU A 221 -24.45 10.14 1.40
C LEU A 221 -24.69 9.36 0.10
N LEU A 222 -24.54 8.04 0.08
CA LEU A 222 -24.87 7.22 -1.10
C LEU A 222 -26.35 7.31 -1.49
N LYS A 223 -27.24 7.57 -0.53
CA LYS A 223 -28.67 7.74 -0.79
C LYS A 223 -29.02 9.16 -1.21
N THR A 224 -28.44 10.14 -0.52
CA THR A 224 -28.77 11.57 -0.72
C THR A 224 -28.00 12.20 -1.88
N HIS A 225 -26.80 11.70 -2.18
CA HIS A 225 -25.89 12.20 -3.22
C HIS A 225 -25.36 11.06 -4.11
N PRO A 226 -26.25 10.30 -4.78
CA PRO A 226 -25.89 9.08 -5.53
C PRO A 226 -25.05 9.31 -6.79
N ASN A 227 -24.77 10.57 -7.15
CA ASN A 227 -23.93 10.94 -8.29
C ASN A 227 -22.65 11.67 -7.85
N ASN A 228 -22.34 11.70 -6.54
CA ASN A 228 -21.13 12.33 -6.05
C ASN A 228 -19.95 11.33 -6.12
N ALA A 229 -18.93 11.66 -6.91
CA ALA A 229 -17.77 10.80 -7.12
C ALA A 229 -17.02 10.47 -5.82
N ALA A 230 -16.86 11.45 -4.92
CA ALA A 230 -16.15 11.28 -3.65
C ALA A 230 -16.86 10.29 -2.73
N VAL A 231 -18.20 10.29 -2.71
CA VAL A 231 -19.00 9.33 -1.94
C VAL A 231 -18.75 7.90 -2.41
N HIS A 232 -18.79 7.66 -3.73
CA HIS A 232 -18.51 6.35 -4.30
C HIS A 232 -17.06 5.91 -4.08
N HIS A 233 -16.13 6.84 -4.24
CA HIS A 233 -14.71 6.62 -3.97
C HIS A 233 -14.49 6.16 -2.52
N TYR A 234 -15.03 6.89 -1.55
CA TYR A 234 -14.77 6.59 -0.13
C TYR A 234 -15.53 5.33 0.31
N TRP A 235 -16.67 5.03 -0.33
CA TRP A 235 -17.34 3.75 -0.13
C TRP A 235 -16.54 2.55 -0.61
N ILE A 236 -15.84 2.67 -1.74
CA ILE A 236 -14.95 1.62 -2.23
C ILE A 236 -13.85 1.34 -1.20
N HIS A 237 -13.12 2.36 -0.77
CA HIS A 237 -12.07 2.21 0.25
C HIS A 237 -12.58 1.62 1.57
N LEU A 238 -13.78 2.05 2.00
CA LEU A 238 -14.37 1.54 3.23
C LEU A 238 -14.69 0.03 3.16
N MET A 239 -15.03 -0.48 1.98
CA MET A 239 -15.55 -1.83 1.78
C MET A 239 -14.51 -2.85 1.28
N GLU A 240 -13.42 -2.41 0.65
CA GLU A 240 -12.49 -3.29 -0.08
C GLU A 240 -11.88 -4.42 0.76
N ASN A 241 -11.59 -4.17 2.03
CA ASN A 241 -10.98 -5.16 2.92
C ASN A 241 -12.00 -6.11 3.59
N CYS A 242 -13.19 -5.63 3.97
CA CYS A 242 -14.19 -6.45 4.66
C CYS A 242 -15.12 -7.23 3.72
N CYS A 243 -15.63 -6.51 2.73
CA CYS A 243 -16.93 -6.78 2.15
C CYS A 243 -17.06 -6.11 0.77
N PRO A 244 -16.13 -6.43 -0.16
CA PRO A 244 -15.97 -5.74 -1.44
C PRO A 244 -17.23 -5.81 -2.33
N GLU A 245 -18.04 -6.87 -2.22
CA GLU A 245 -19.27 -7.04 -2.99
C GLU A 245 -20.25 -5.89 -2.78
N ARG A 246 -20.24 -5.27 -1.59
CA ARG A 246 -21.11 -4.14 -1.23
C ARG A 246 -20.73 -2.85 -1.97
N ALA A 247 -19.54 -2.79 -2.58
CA ALA A 247 -19.07 -1.65 -3.35
C ALA A 247 -19.17 -1.83 -4.87
N LEU A 248 -19.64 -2.98 -5.39
CA LEU A 248 -19.73 -3.24 -6.84
C LEU A 248 -20.50 -2.14 -7.61
N LYS A 249 -21.63 -1.67 -7.07
CA LYS A 249 -22.39 -0.58 -7.68
C LYS A 249 -21.59 0.73 -7.73
N SER A 250 -20.84 1.05 -6.67
CA SER A 250 -19.95 2.22 -6.67
C SER A 250 -18.82 2.06 -7.67
N SER A 251 -18.25 0.86 -7.80
CA SER A 251 -17.20 0.53 -8.78
C SER A 251 -17.65 0.71 -10.23
N GLU A 252 -18.93 0.47 -10.54
CA GLU A 252 -19.49 0.69 -11.87
C GLU A 252 -19.81 2.16 -12.19
N LEU A 253 -20.04 2.98 -11.16
CA LEU A 253 -20.42 4.39 -11.29
C LEU A 253 -19.20 5.32 -11.28
N LEU A 254 -18.25 5.09 -10.38
CA LEU A 254 -17.10 5.98 -10.17
C LEU A 254 -16.36 6.40 -11.45
N PRO A 255 -15.97 5.49 -12.37
CA PRO A 255 -15.24 5.90 -13.57
C PRO A 255 -16.09 6.74 -14.54
N LYS A 256 -17.42 6.73 -14.40
CA LYS A 256 -18.33 7.60 -15.18
C LYS A 256 -18.44 9.00 -14.56
N LEU A 257 -18.33 9.08 -13.24
CA LEU A 257 -18.44 10.33 -12.48
C LEU A 257 -17.13 11.14 -12.48
N ALA A 258 -15.98 10.46 -12.47
CA ALA A 258 -14.67 11.08 -12.48
C ALA A 258 -13.68 10.43 -13.48
N PRO A 259 -14.00 10.38 -14.80
CA PRO A 259 -13.18 9.71 -15.80
C PRO A 259 -11.80 10.33 -16.05
N ALA A 260 -11.58 11.59 -15.65
CA ALA A 260 -10.34 12.32 -15.89
C ALA A 260 -9.30 12.18 -14.76
N SER A 261 -9.62 11.46 -13.68
CA SER A 261 -8.68 11.12 -12.61
C SER A 261 -8.27 9.65 -12.73
N GLY A 262 -6.98 9.39 -12.93
CA GLY A 262 -6.46 8.02 -13.02
C GLY A 262 -6.79 7.20 -11.77
N HIS A 263 -6.61 7.79 -10.57
CA HIS A 263 -6.98 7.16 -9.31
C HIS A 263 -8.48 6.78 -9.25
N MET A 264 -9.39 7.67 -9.64
CA MET A 264 -10.83 7.35 -9.65
C MET A 264 -11.19 6.23 -10.64
N VAL A 265 -10.47 6.13 -11.76
CA VAL A 265 -10.64 5.03 -12.74
C VAL A 265 -9.97 3.74 -12.26
N HIS A 266 -8.95 3.84 -11.41
CA HIS A 266 -8.24 2.71 -10.80
C HIS A 266 -9.06 2.01 -9.71
N MET A 267 -9.70 2.76 -8.83
CA MET A 267 -10.38 2.26 -7.63
C MET A 267 -11.37 1.10 -7.85
N PRO A 268 -12.18 1.06 -8.92
CA PRO A 268 -13.01 -0.11 -9.22
C PRO A 268 -12.21 -1.43 -9.27
N GLY A 269 -10.96 -1.37 -9.72
CA GLY A 269 -10.08 -2.52 -9.82
C GLY A 269 -9.73 -3.16 -8.48
N HIS A 270 -9.69 -2.40 -7.38
CA HIS A 270 -9.53 -2.96 -6.03
C HIS A 270 -10.68 -3.94 -5.72
N ILE A 271 -11.91 -3.50 -5.91
CA ILE A 271 -13.11 -4.32 -5.66
C ILE A 271 -13.13 -5.54 -6.60
N TYR A 272 -12.91 -5.33 -7.90
CA TYR A 272 -12.90 -6.42 -8.86
C TYR A 272 -11.81 -7.46 -8.57
N TYR A 273 -10.61 -7.02 -8.16
CA TYR A 273 -9.53 -7.91 -7.73
C TYR A 273 -9.93 -8.73 -6.50
N LYS A 274 -10.54 -8.07 -5.49
CA LYS A 274 -10.95 -8.72 -4.24
C LYS A 274 -12.09 -9.73 -4.41
N VAL A 275 -13.00 -9.53 -5.36
CA VAL A 275 -14.08 -10.50 -5.68
C VAL A 275 -13.67 -11.54 -6.73
N GLY A 276 -12.44 -11.47 -7.26
CA GLY A 276 -11.94 -12.42 -8.26
C GLY A 276 -12.43 -12.19 -9.69
N ASP A 277 -12.91 -10.99 -10.02
CA ASP A 277 -13.18 -10.57 -11.41
C ASP A 277 -11.93 -9.92 -12.00
N TYR A 278 -10.90 -10.74 -12.21
CA TYR A 278 -9.59 -10.27 -12.66
C TYR A 278 -9.60 -9.64 -14.05
N LYS A 279 -10.62 -9.93 -14.87
CA LYS A 279 -10.81 -9.26 -16.17
C LYS A 279 -11.25 -7.82 -15.99
N LYS A 280 -12.29 -7.55 -15.17
CA LYS A 280 -12.70 -6.17 -14.91
C LYS A 280 -11.64 -5.38 -14.15
N ALA A 281 -10.92 -6.04 -13.23
CA ALA A 281 -9.79 -5.42 -12.55
C ALA A 281 -8.68 -5.02 -13.53
N TYR A 282 -8.29 -5.91 -14.45
CA TYR A 282 -7.34 -5.61 -15.53
C TYR A 282 -7.79 -4.40 -16.37
N ASP A 283 -9.07 -4.36 -16.76
CA ASP A 283 -9.62 -3.27 -17.56
C ASP A 283 -9.58 -1.93 -16.80
N ALA A 284 -9.94 -1.91 -15.51
CA ALA A 284 -9.87 -0.72 -14.68
C ALA A 284 -8.44 -0.19 -14.53
N PHE A 285 -7.49 -1.09 -14.24
CA PHE A 285 -6.09 -0.71 -14.07
C PHE A 285 -5.47 -0.19 -15.38
N THR A 286 -5.71 -0.85 -16.51
CA THR A 286 -5.21 -0.39 -17.81
C THR A 286 -5.85 0.90 -18.28
N ALA A 287 -7.15 1.12 -17.99
CA ALA A 287 -7.82 2.39 -18.24
C ALA A 287 -7.21 3.53 -17.41
N SER A 288 -6.93 3.28 -16.12
CA SER A 288 -6.24 4.25 -15.27
C SER A 288 -4.86 4.63 -15.81
N LEU A 289 -4.06 3.65 -16.21
CA LEU A 289 -2.75 3.88 -16.84
C LEU A 289 -2.85 4.80 -18.05
N ALA A 290 -3.90 4.67 -18.86
CA ALA A 290 -4.11 5.53 -20.03
C ALA A 290 -4.40 6.98 -19.63
N VAL A 291 -5.21 7.20 -18.59
CA VAL A 291 -5.52 8.53 -18.03
C VAL A 291 -4.25 9.18 -17.48
N ASP A 292 -3.51 8.46 -16.62
CA ASP A 292 -2.27 8.95 -16.02
C ASP A 292 -1.23 9.28 -17.11
N SER A 293 -1.05 8.40 -18.10
CA SER A 293 -0.09 8.60 -19.19
C SER A 293 -0.42 9.83 -20.04
N ALA A 294 -1.70 10.07 -20.32
CA ALA A 294 -2.14 11.23 -21.09
C ALA A 294 -1.87 12.54 -20.32
N TYR A 295 -2.18 12.56 -19.02
CA TYR A 295 -1.89 13.70 -18.14
C TYR A 295 -0.38 13.97 -18.04
N MET A 296 0.42 12.93 -17.74
CA MET A 296 1.87 13.05 -17.61
C MET A 296 2.50 13.60 -18.90
N LYS A 297 2.07 13.08 -20.05
CA LYS A 297 2.53 13.57 -21.36
C LYS A 297 2.15 15.03 -21.59
N LYS A 298 0.90 15.42 -21.28
CA LYS A 298 0.40 16.80 -21.47
C LYS A 298 1.14 17.80 -20.56
N GLN A 299 1.43 17.41 -19.33
CA GLN A 299 2.07 18.29 -18.33
C GLN A 299 3.59 18.13 -18.27
N HIS A 300 4.19 17.26 -19.10
CA HIS A 300 5.62 16.94 -19.07
C HIS A 300 6.11 16.44 -17.70
N ILE A 301 5.28 15.64 -17.01
CA ILE A 301 5.61 15.04 -15.72
C ILE A 301 6.27 13.69 -15.97
N PRO A 302 7.48 13.44 -15.44
CA PRO A 302 8.12 12.13 -15.56
C PRO A 302 7.42 11.12 -14.66
N GLU A 303 7.48 9.85 -15.04
CA GLU A 303 6.75 8.76 -14.39
C GLU A 303 7.15 8.57 -12.91
N VAL A 304 8.42 8.84 -12.57
CA VAL A 304 8.92 8.76 -11.19
C VAL A 304 8.23 9.76 -10.25
N ASP A 305 7.69 10.85 -10.80
CA ASP A 305 6.99 11.90 -10.06
C ASP A 305 5.46 11.71 -10.06
N ALA A 306 4.96 10.60 -10.61
CA ALA A 306 3.54 10.25 -10.60
C ALA A 306 3.31 8.96 -9.79
N TRP A 307 3.03 9.11 -8.49
CA TRP A 307 2.85 7.96 -7.60
C TRP A 307 1.75 7.01 -8.04
N ASN A 308 0.60 7.57 -8.44
CA ASN A 308 -0.57 6.82 -8.91
C ASN A 308 -0.16 5.89 -10.03
N TYR A 309 0.64 6.35 -10.98
CA TYR A 309 1.07 5.55 -12.11
C TYR A 309 1.86 4.30 -11.69
N ILE A 310 2.81 4.44 -10.75
CA ILE A 310 3.62 3.31 -10.25
C ILE A 310 2.75 2.34 -9.45
N HIS A 311 1.87 2.87 -8.58
CA HIS A 311 0.93 2.08 -7.79
C HIS A 311 -0.02 1.27 -8.68
N ASN A 312 -0.64 1.94 -9.66
CA ASN A 312 -1.60 1.35 -10.59
C ASN A 312 -0.99 0.20 -11.38
N ILE A 313 0.28 0.34 -11.82
CA ILE A 313 0.99 -0.74 -12.49
C ILE A 313 1.24 -1.91 -11.53
N ASN A 314 1.71 -1.66 -10.29
CA ASN A 314 1.98 -2.74 -9.34
C ASN A 314 0.72 -3.56 -9.00
N TYR A 315 -0.45 -2.92 -8.95
CA TYR A 315 -1.74 -3.61 -8.82
C TYR A 315 -2.09 -4.46 -10.04
N LEU A 316 -1.87 -3.91 -11.24
CA LEU A 316 -2.02 -4.65 -12.49
C LEU A 316 -1.12 -5.90 -12.53
N LEU A 317 0.11 -5.81 -12.02
CA LEU A 317 1.01 -6.95 -11.90
C LEU A 317 0.44 -8.05 -11.00
N SER A 318 -0.01 -7.67 -9.79
CA SER A 318 -0.65 -8.60 -8.85
C SER A 318 -1.93 -9.22 -9.44
N ASN A 319 -2.73 -8.48 -10.18
CA ASN A 319 -3.90 -9.01 -10.87
C ASN A 319 -3.54 -10.03 -11.96
N CYS A 320 -2.54 -9.72 -12.79
CA CYS A 320 -2.07 -10.63 -13.84
C CYS A 320 -1.57 -11.96 -13.28
N ALA A 321 -1.02 -11.96 -12.05
CA ALA A 321 -0.57 -13.17 -11.38
C ALA A 321 -1.73 -14.13 -11.02
N GLU A 322 -2.94 -13.60 -10.82
CA GLU A 322 -4.10 -14.41 -10.44
C GLU A 322 -4.81 -15.07 -11.64
N ASP A 323 -4.81 -14.43 -12.82
CA ASP A 323 -5.46 -14.94 -14.03
C ASP A 323 -4.49 -15.48 -15.10
N GLY A 324 -3.19 -15.52 -14.80
CA GLY A 324 -2.20 -16.20 -15.62
C GLY A 324 -1.56 -15.36 -16.72
N ARG A 325 -1.65 -14.02 -16.69
CA ARG A 325 -1.09 -13.12 -17.71
C ARG A 325 0.39 -12.79 -17.49
N TYR A 326 1.25 -13.81 -17.49
CA TYR A 326 2.69 -13.65 -17.24
C TYR A 326 3.37 -12.69 -18.23
N ALA A 327 3.15 -12.85 -19.53
CA ALA A 327 3.83 -12.02 -20.53
C ALA A 327 3.42 -10.54 -20.41
N THR A 328 2.13 -10.29 -20.15
CA THR A 328 1.62 -8.94 -19.90
C THR A 328 2.19 -8.36 -18.61
N ALA A 329 2.23 -9.14 -17.53
CA ALA A 329 2.80 -8.68 -16.27
C ALA A 329 4.28 -8.31 -16.43
N LEU A 330 5.08 -9.16 -17.08
CA LEU A 330 6.49 -8.84 -17.33
C LEU A 330 6.68 -7.60 -18.19
N TYR A 331 5.84 -7.38 -19.20
CA TYR A 331 5.90 -6.17 -20.03
C TYR A 331 5.80 -4.90 -19.17
N TYR A 332 4.79 -4.82 -18.29
CA TYR A 332 4.62 -3.67 -17.41
C TYR A 332 5.67 -3.60 -16.30
N ALA A 333 6.13 -4.75 -15.79
CA ALA A 333 7.19 -4.80 -14.78
C ALA A 333 8.53 -4.27 -15.34
N GLU A 334 8.87 -4.62 -16.58
CA GLU A 334 10.05 -4.06 -17.26
C GLU A 334 9.88 -2.56 -17.54
N LYS A 335 8.65 -2.09 -17.81
CA LYS A 335 8.38 -0.66 -17.93
C LYS A 335 8.74 0.10 -16.65
N LEU A 336 8.34 -0.43 -15.48
CA LEU A 336 8.67 0.17 -14.19
C LEU A 336 10.17 0.12 -13.89
N LYS A 337 10.83 -1.01 -14.16
CA LYS A 337 12.28 -1.14 -13.96
C LYS A 337 13.08 -0.16 -14.81
N ASN A 338 12.64 0.10 -16.04
CA ASN A 338 13.33 0.98 -17.00
C ASN A 338 12.83 2.44 -16.97
N MET A 339 12.05 2.79 -15.94
CA MET A 339 11.52 4.15 -15.78
C MET A 339 12.66 5.18 -15.70
N PRO A 340 12.63 6.26 -16.51
CA PRO A 340 13.63 7.31 -16.46
C PRO A 340 13.51 8.09 -15.14
N ALA A 341 14.63 8.22 -14.44
CA ALA A 341 14.72 9.02 -13.21
C ALA A 341 16.14 9.57 -13.03
N THR A 342 16.23 10.82 -12.56
CA THR A 342 17.51 11.46 -12.21
C THR A 342 18.12 10.83 -10.97
N LYS A 343 19.40 11.12 -10.71
CA LYS A 343 20.09 10.69 -9.49
C LYS A 343 19.31 11.12 -8.24
N GLU A 344 19.07 12.41 -8.11
CA GLU A 344 18.30 13.01 -7.01
C GLU A 344 16.93 12.32 -6.78
N ARG A 345 16.18 12.05 -7.85
CA ARG A 345 14.85 11.43 -7.76
C ARG A 345 14.90 9.99 -7.27
N LYS A 346 15.89 9.22 -7.71
CA LYS A 346 16.08 7.84 -7.26
C LYS A 346 16.47 7.77 -5.77
N GLN A 347 17.25 8.74 -5.28
CA GLN A 347 17.56 8.89 -3.85
C GLN A 347 16.31 9.28 -3.04
N LYS A 348 15.55 10.27 -3.53
CA LYS A 348 14.34 10.75 -2.85
C LYS A 348 13.23 9.70 -2.78
N TYR A 349 13.09 8.86 -3.81
CA TYR A 349 12.02 7.88 -3.94
C TYR A 349 12.52 6.45 -4.06
N GLU A 350 13.54 6.07 -3.28
CA GLU A 350 14.11 4.71 -3.31
C GLU A 350 13.02 3.63 -3.10
N GLY A 351 12.08 3.88 -2.18
CA GLY A 351 10.91 3.04 -1.92
C GLY A 351 10.18 2.57 -3.18
N ARG A 352 9.87 3.52 -4.07
CA ARG A 352 9.13 3.28 -5.31
C ARG A 352 10.04 2.81 -6.42
N PHE A 353 11.15 3.51 -6.61
CA PHE A 353 12.04 3.22 -7.71
C PHE A 353 12.64 1.82 -7.57
N PHE A 354 13.16 1.47 -6.39
CA PHE A 354 13.79 0.19 -6.18
C PHE A 354 12.77 -0.92 -5.93
N TYR A 355 11.98 -0.83 -4.86
CA TYR A 355 11.14 -1.97 -4.43
C TYR A 355 9.90 -2.18 -5.31
N GLN A 356 9.33 -1.12 -5.86
CA GLN A 356 8.16 -1.19 -6.76
C GLN A 356 8.52 -1.11 -8.24
N GLY A 357 9.75 -0.71 -8.59
CA GLY A 357 10.23 -0.60 -9.97
C GLY A 357 11.26 -1.67 -10.33
N VAL A 358 12.50 -1.51 -9.84
CA VAL A 358 13.63 -2.41 -10.14
C VAL A 358 13.31 -3.88 -9.78
N ILE A 359 12.63 -4.11 -8.66
CA ILE A 359 12.25 -5.45 -8.17
C ILE A 359 10.98 -5.99 -8.85
N ALA A 360 10.19 -5.18 -9.56
CA ALA A 360 8.91 -5.60 -10.13
C ALA A 360 9.01 -6.84 -11.05
N PRO A 361 10.00 -6.95 -11.97
CA PRO A 361 10.13 -8.15 -12.80
C PRO A 361 10.43 -9.39 -11.96
N VAL A 362 11.26 -9.26 -10.92
CA VAL A 362 11.58 -10.35 -10.00
C VAL A 362 10.32 -10.82 -9.28
N LYS A 363 9.47 -9.90 -8.79
CA LYS A 363 8.19 -10.25 -8.16
C LYS A 363 7.37 -11.15 -9.10
N MET A 364 7.27 -10.80 -10.38
CA MET A 364 6.54 -11.61 -11.36
C MET A 364 7.18 -12.97 -11.59
N GLU A 365 8.50 -13.05 -11.78
CA GLU A 365 9.17 -14.35 -11.90
C GLU A 365 8.90 -15.24 -10.67
N LEU A 366 8.90 -14.68 -9.45
CA LEU A 366 8.56 -15.41 -8.23
C LEU A 366 7.09 -15.87 -8.18
N CYS A 367 6.13 -15.01 -8.52
CA CYS A 367 4.69 -15.33 -8.55
C CYS A 367 4.41 -16.56 -9.44
N PHE A 368 5.03 -16.60 -10.62
CA PHE A 368 4.87 -17.68 -11.59
C PHE A 368 5.85 -18.85 -11.38
N GLY A 369 6.69 -18.75 -10.35
CA GLY A 369 7.64 -19.78 -9.97
C GLY A 369 8.85 -19.93 -10.91
N PHE A 370 9.17 -18.96 -11.76
CA PHE A 370 10.41 -18.95 -12.55
C PHE A 370 11.61 -18.52 -11.70
N TYR A 371 11.93 -19.34 -10.70
CA TYR A 371 12.93 -19.04 -9.67
C TYR A 371 14.35 -18.84 -10.22
N ASP A 372 14.71 -19.57 -11.28
CA ASP A 372 15.97 -19.38 -12.00
C ASP A 372 16.07 -17.98 -12.61
N LYS A 373 15.02 -17.54 -13.32
CA LYS A 373 14.94 -16.19 -13.89
C LYS A 373 14.96 -15.13 -12.80
N ALA A 374 14.22 -15.34 -11.70
CA ALA A 374 14.23 -14.44 -10.56
C ALA A 374 15.65 -14.27 -9.98
N ALA A 375 16.36 -15.38 -9.73
CA ALA A 375 17.73 -15.37 -9.23
C ALA A 375 18.70 -14.68 -10.20
N THR A 376 18.61 -14.96 -11.51
CA THR A 376 19.43 -14.30 -12.54
C THR A 376 19.20 -12.79 -12.55
N ARG A 377 17.94 -12.34 -12.50
CA ARG A 377 17.62 -10.90 -12.47
C ARG A 377 18.14 -10.22 -11.22
N LEU A 378 18.01 -10.85 -10.06
CA LEU A 378 18.53 -10.32 -8.80
C LEU A 378 20.07 -10.26 -8.77
N ALA A 379 20.75 -11.22 -9.39
CA ALA A 379 22.20 -11.21 -9.54
C ALA A 379 22.68 -10.11 -10.52
N ALA A 380 21.86 -9.74 -11.50
CA ALA A 380 22.17 -8.67 -12.44
C ALA A 380 22.02 -7.26 -11.84
N ILE A 381 21.30 -7.11 -10.72
CA ILE A 381 21.22 -5.84 -9.98
C ILE A 381 22.52 -5.67 -9.21
N GLN A 382 23.45 -4.94 -9.82
CA GLN A 382 24.74 -4.60 -9.23
C GLN A 382 24.66 -3.25 -8.51
N LEU A 383 25.50 -3.08 -7.48
CA LEU A 383 25.74 -1.77 -6.90
C LEU A 383 26.46 -0.93 -7.96
N ASP A 384 25.75 0.05 -8.53
CA ASP A 384 26.34 0.98 -9.49
C ASP A 384 27.43 1.83 -8.80
N LYS A 385 28.54 2.13 -9.46
CA LYS A 385 29.58 3.02 -8.91
C LYS A 385 29.07 4.45 -8.70
N ASP A 386 28.02 4.84 -9.43
CA ASP A 386 27.30 6.10 -9.24
C ASP A 386 26.10 5.97 -8.26
N SER A 387 26.03 4.86 -7.51
CA SER A 387 24.86 4.25 -6.84
C SER A 387 23.87 5.16 -6.14
N LEU A 388 22.63 4.77 -6.35
CA LEU A 388 21.39 5.37 -5.86
C LEU A 388 20.62 4.45 -4.93
N TYR A 389 21.12 3.23 -4.73
CA TYR A 389 20.50 2.23 -3.88
C TYR A 389 21.28 2.16 -2.58
N SER A 390 20.55 2.28 -1.48
CA SER A 390 21.04 2.13 -0.13
C SER A 390 21.54 0.72 0.10
N THR A 391 22.41 0.58 1.10
CA THR A 391 22.83 -0.72 1.63
C THR A 391 21.62 -1.57 2.04
N LYS A 392 20.55 -0.94 2.56
CA LYS A 392 19.28 -1.59 2.92
C LYS A 392 18.59 -2.22 1.71
N ALA A 393 18.48 -1.48 0.60
CA ALA A 393 17.88 -1.96 -0.64
C ALA A 393 18.66 -3.16 -1.21
N MET A 394 19.98 -3.09 -1.20
CA MET A 394 20.85 -4.18 -1.65
C MET A 394 20.75 -5.41 -0.75
N ALA A 395 20.71 -5.23 0.57
CA ALA A 395 20.53 -6.32 1.53
C ALA A 395 19.17 -7.02 1.36
N TYR A 396 18.09 -6.26 1.10
CA TYR A 396 16.80 -6.84 0.77
C TYR A 396 16.84 -7.66 -0.53
N LYS A 397 17.47 -7.13 -1.57
CA LYS A 397 17.70 -7.83 -2.84
C LYS A 397 18.53 -9.10 -2.66
N ASP A 398 19.52 -9.10 -1.78
CA ASP A 398 20.31 -10.30 -1.45
C ASP A 398 19.44 -11.35 -0.73
N GLY A 399 18.60 -10.94 0.22
CA GLY A 399 17.62 -11.82 0.85
C GLY A 399 16.70 -12.52 -0.17
N LEU A 400 16.14 -11.75 -1.11
CA LEU A 400 15.34 -12.30 -2.20
C LEU A 400 16.15 -13.22 -3.12
N PHE A 401 17.43 -12.92 -3.34
CA PHE A 401 18.31 -13.74 -4.19
C PHE A 401 18.54 -15.12 -3.56
N TYR A 402 18.79 -15.16 -2.26
CA TYR A 402 18.93 -16.42 -1.52
C TYR A 402 17.63 -17.23 -1.57
N PHE A 403 16.48 -16.58 -1.36
CA PHE A 403 15.18 -17.24 -1.50
C PHE A 403 14.98 -17.84 -2.90
N ALA A 404 15.10 -17.02 -3.96
CA ALA A 404 14.90 -17.46 -5.33
C ALA A 404 15.86 -18.60 -5.72
N SER A 405 17.14 -18.45 -5.39
CA SER A 405 18.16 -19.47 -5.68
C SER A 405 17.91 -20.77 -4.93
N GLY A 406 17.46 -20.69 -3.67
CA GLY A 406 17.10 -21.86 -2.87
C GLY A 406 15.90 -22.60 -3.46
N MET A 407 14.85 -21.87 -3.85
CA MET A 407 13.65 -22.44 -4.48
C MET A 407 13.97 -23.10 -5.82
N ASP A 408 14.82 -22.48 -6.65
CA ASP A 408 15.32 -23.08 -7.90
C ASP A 408 16.12 -24.37 -7.65
N ALA A 409 17.03 -24.34 -6.67
CA ALA A 409 17.83 -25.51 -6.30
C ALA A 409 16.94 -26.68 -5.82
N VAL A 410 15.86 -26.42 -5.07
CA VAL A 410 14.88 -27.47 -4.71
C VAL A 410 14.22 -28.06 -5.96
N ARG A 411 13.78 -27.22 -6.92
CA ARG A 411 13.16 -27.70 -8.16
C ARG A 411 14.10 -28.56 -9.01
N LYS A 412 15.40 -28.26 -8.99
CA LYS A 412 16.45 -29.03 -9.67
C LYS A 412 16.95 -30.23 -8.85
N ASN A 413 16.31 -30.54 -7.72
CA ASN A 413 16.71 -31.60 -6.79
C ASN A 413 18.15 -31.47 -6.25
N LYS A 414 18.63 -30.23 -6.10
CA LYS A 414 19.96 -29.90 -5.59
C LYS A 414 19.88 -29.46 -4.12
N LEU A 415 19.50 -30.39 -3.25
CA LEU A 415 19.18 -30.08 -1.84
C LEU A 415 20.35 -29.48 -1.04
N GLY A 416 21.59 -29.86 -1.36
CA GLY A 416 22.78 -29.25 -0.74
C GLY A 416 22.94 -27.76 -1.08
N GLU A 417 22.72 -27.41 -2.36
CA GLU A 417 22.71 -26.01 -2.80
C GLU A 417 21.55 -25.25 -2.15
N ALA A 418 20.35 -25.86 -2.09
CA ALA A 418 19.18 -25.23 -1.48
C ALA A 418 19.40 -24.89 0.00
N LYS A 419 19.97 -25.82 0.78
CA LYS A 419 20.31 -25.59 2.19
C LYS A 419 21.31 -24.46 2.37
N LYS A 420 22.35 -24.42 1.52
CA LYS A 420 23.33 -23.32 1.55
C LYS A 420 22.68 -21.96 1.35
N GLN A 421 21.68 -21.86 0.46
CA GLN A 421 20.94 -20.62 0.26
C GLN A 421 20.03 -20.28 1.45
N ALA A 422 19.36 -21.28 2.05
CA ALA A 422 18.57 -21.08 3.26
C ALA A 422 19.44 -20.58 4.44
N ASP A 423 20.60 -21.21 4.66
CA ASP A 423 21.55 -20.79 5.69
C ASP A 423 22.07 -19.36 5.45
N ALA A 424 22.31 -18.99 4.18
CA ALA A 424 22.73 -17.64 3.81
C ALA A 424 21.64 -16.60 4.08
N LEU A 425 20.37 -16.93 3.80
CA LEU A 425 19.22 -16.09 4.10
C LEU A 425 19.06 -15.89 5.62
N ASP A 426 19.08 -16.97 6.40
CA ASP A 426 19.00 -16.90 7.87
C ASP A 426 20.15 -16.10 8.47
N ALA A 427 21.38 -16.31 7.98
CA ALA A 427 22.52 -15.51 8.41
C ALA A 427 22.34 -14.03 8.07
N SER A 428 21.79 -13.69 6.90
CA SER A 428 21.50 -12.30 6.51
C SER A 428 20.47 -11.65 7.44
N LEU A 429 19.38 -12.35 7.76
CA LEU A 429 18.34 -11.90 8.69
C LEU A 429 18.89 -11.70 10.11
N TRP A 430 19.74 -12.62 10.57
CA TRP A 430 20.37 -12.52 11.88
C TRP A 430 21.33 -11.32 11.95
N ARG A 431 22.18 -11.10 10.94
CA ARG A 431 23.07 -9.92 10.90
C ARG A 431 22.28 -8.62 10.88
N ASN A 432 21.22 -8.55 10.07
CA ASN A 432 20.34 -7.38 10.03
C ASN A 432 19.77 -7.05 11.41
N SER A 433 19.43 -8.06 12.22
CA SER A 433 18.82 -7.84 13.53
C SER A 433 19.82 -7.61 14.67
N ASN A 434 21.09 -8.06 14.53
CA ASN A 434 22.04 -8.14 15.65
C ASN A 434 23.37 -7.40 15.42
N GLN A 435 23.70 -7.01 14.18
CA GLN A 435 25.04 -6.50 13.84
C GLN A 435 25.03 -5.17 13.09
N LEU A 436 23.93 -4.79 12.44
CA LEU A 436 23.83 -3.56 11.66
C LEU A 436 23.42 -2.37 12.52
N SER A 437 23.88 -1.16 12.16
CA SER A 437 23.39 0.08 12.75
C SER A 437 22.00 0.43 12.21
N LEU A 438 21.26 1.32 12.89
CA LEU A 438 19.89 1.69 12.51
C LEU A 438 19.77 2.22 11.07
N ASP A 439 20.80 2.90 10.57
CA ASP A 439 20.92 3.41 9.20
C ASP A 439 21.28 2.35 8.16
N GLU A 440 21.58 1.11 8.58
CA GLU A 440 21.85 -0.05 7.73
C GLU A 440 20.76 -1.12 7.82
N VAL A 441 19.95 -1.11 8.87
CA VAL A 441 18.85 -2.05 9.09
C VAL A 441 17.76 -1.88 8.03
N ILE A 442 17.40 -2.98 7.36
CA ILE A 442 16.26 -3.07 6.45
C ILE A 442 14.97 -2.69 7.21
N SER A 443 14.09 -1.93 6.56
CA SER A 443 12.80 -1.54 7.16
C SER A 443 11.98 -2.74 7.68
N THR A 444 11.23 -2.55 8.75
CA THR A 444 10.40 -3.58 9.40
C THR A 444 9.49 -4.31 8.42
N ARG A 445 8.87 -3.59 7.48
CA ARG A 445 8.01 -4.20 6.46
C ARG A 445 8.76 -5.21 5.58
N ARG A 446 9.96 -4.84 5.13
CA ARG A 446 10.78 -5.64 4.21
C ARG A 446 11.46 -6.81 4.91
N ILE A 447 11.86 -6.67 6.18
CA ILE A 447 12.39 -7.79 6.95
C ILE A 447 11.28 -8.82 7.24
N SER A 448 10.04 -8.39 7.49
CA SER A 448 8.91 -9.30 7.64
C SER A 448 8.63 -10.11 6.37
N ASP A 449 8.69 -9.48 5.18
CA ASP A 449 8.59 -10.20 3.90
C ASP A 449 9.67 -11.31 3.79
N LEU A 450 10.92 -11.01 4.17
CA LEU A 450 12.03 -11.98 4.10
C LEU A 450 11.94 -13.08 5.17
N ASN A 451 11.36 -12.79 6.34
CA ASN A 451 11.12 -13.80 7.37
C ASN A 451 10.10 -14.85 6.90
N VAL A 452 9.06 -14.43 6.16
CA VAL A 452 8.12 -15.36 5.51
C VAL A 452 8.87 -16.22 4.48
N ALA A 453 9.67 -15.59 3.62
CA ALA A 453 10.47 -16.27 2.59
C ALA A 453 11.44 -17.31 3.18
N SER A 454 12.10 -17.00 4.31
CA SER A 454 13.01 -17.95 4.96
C SER A 454 12.27 -19.19 5.45
N LEU A 455 11.18 -19.02 6.20
CA LEU A 455 10.41 -20.15 6.72
C LEU A 455 9.79 -20.98 5.59
N GLU A 456 9.32 -20.34 4.53
CA GLU A 456 8.80 -21.02 3.35
C GLU A 456 9.88 -21.88 2.68
N LEU A 457 11.06 -21.31 2.40
CA LEU A 457 12.17 -22.05 1.78
C LEU A 457 12.60 -23.24 2.64
N GLN A 458 12.74 -23.05 3.95
CA GLN A 458 13.10 -24.15 4.87
C GLN A 458 12.04 -25.27 4.83
N GLY A 459 10.75 -24.92 4.86
CA GLY A 459 9.66 -25.89 4.76
C GLY A 459 9.66 -26.63 3.41
N VAL A 460 9.88 -25.93 2.31
CA VAL A 460 9.97 -26.52 0.96
C VAL A 460 11.17 -27.46 0.85
N ILE A 461 12.33 -27.12 1.42
CA ILE A 461 13.49 -28.02 1.52
C ILE A 461 13.13 -29.28 2.30
N LYS A 462 12.51 -29.17 3.48
CA LYS A 462 12.07 -30.34 4.25
C LYS A 462 11.08 -31.20 3.49
N SER A 463 10.18 -30.61 2.73
CA SER A 463 9.25 -31.36 1.88
C SER A 463 10.00 -32.14 0.80
N ALA A 464 11.05 -31.58 0.21
CA ALA A 464 11.87 -32.25 -0.80
C ALA A 464 12.78 -33.34 -0.20
N GLU A 465 13.10 -33.25 1.10
CA GLU A 465 13.75 -34.32 1.88
C GLU A 465 12.78 -35.44 2.30
N ASN A 466 11.50 -35.40 1.89
CA ASN A 466 10.43 -36.27 2.37
C ASN A 466 10.14 -36.16 3.88
N ARG A 467 10.63 -35.11 4.55
CA ARG A 467 10.41 -34.82 5.98
C ARG A 467 9.12 -34.01 6.15
N TYR A 468 8.01 -34.62 5.76
CA TYR A 468 6.73 -33.92 5.60
C TYR A 468 6.17 -33.30 6.88
N ALA A 469 6.34 -33.94 8.03
CA ALA A 469 5.84 -33.39 9.30
C ALA A 469 6.53 -32.05 9.65
N GLU A 470 7.85 -32.01 9.48
CA GLU A 470 8.65 -30.81 9.73
C GLU A 470 8.41 -29.73 8.66
N ALA A 471 8.26 -30.15 7.41
CA ALA A 471 7.90 -29.26 6.31
C ALA A 471 6.58 -28.52 6.58
N ILE A 472 5.53 -29.27 6.95
CA ILE A 472 4.21 -28.71 7.25
C ILE A 472 4.30 -27.76 8.45
N ALA A 473 4.99 -28.13 9.52
CA ALA A 473 5.14 -27.27 10.70
C ALA A 473 5.84 -25.94 10.40
N LEU A 474 6.86 -25.95 9.52
CA LEU A 474 7.53 -24.73 9.06
C LEU A 474 6.62 -23.89 8.15
N LEU A 475 5.88 -24.52 7.24
CA LEU A 475 4.98 -23.84 6.32
C LEU A 475 3.75 -23.25 7.04
N GLU A 476 3.25 -23.88 8.09
CA GLU A 476 2.21 -23.30 8.97
C GLU A 476 2.73 -22.06 9.71
N LYS A 477 4.00 -22.08 10.18
CA LYS A 477 4.65 -20.89 10.75
C LYS A 477 4.84 -19.79 9.71
N ALA A 478 5.26 -20.14 8.49
CA ALA A 478 5.40 -19.19 7.38
C ALA A 478 4.03 -18.55 7.04
N LYS A 479 2.96 -19.35 6.95
CA LYS A 479 1.59 -18.87 6.72
C LYS A 479 1.14 -17.93 7.84
N LYS A 480 1.39 -18.28 9.11
CA LYS A 480 1.09 -17.37 10.23
C LYS A 480 1.84 -16.04 10.10
N LYS A 481 3.13 -16.08 9.74
CA LYS A 481 3.95 -14.87 9.52
C LYS A 481 3.45 -14.05 8.32
N GLU A 482 2.96 -14.70 7.28
CA GLU A 482 2.30 -14.05 6.15
C GLU A 482 1.01 -13.35 6.58
N ASP A 483 0.16 -14.01 7.39
CA ASP A 483 -1.06 -13.41 7.92
C ASP A 483 -0.74 -12.20 8.84
N GLU A 484 0.35 -12.28 9.61
CA GLU A 484 0.89 -11.19 10.45
C GLU A 484 1.42 -9.99 9.63
N LEU A 485 1.67 -10.13 8.32
CA LEU A 485 1.98 -8.98 7.45
C LEU A 485 0.78 -8.02 7.32
N GLY A 486 -0.43 -8.53 7.60
CA GLY A 486 -1.66 -7.76 7.52
C GLY A 486 -2.11 -7.49 6.09
N TYR A 487 -3.20 -6.71 6.01
CA TYR A 487 -3.73 -6.26 4.73
C TYR A 487 -2.73 -5.35 4.03
N SER A 488 -2.57 -5.47 2.71
CA SER A 488 -1.78 -4.54 1.90
C SER A 488 -2.23 -4.53 0.44
N GLU A 489 -2.07 -3.36 -0.18
CA GLU A 489 -2.59 -3.07 -1.51
C GLU A 489 -1.49 -2.45 -2.41
N PRO A 490 -1.01 -3.18 -3.43
CA PRO A 490 -1.22 -4.61 -3.66
C PRO A 490 -0.53 -5.49 -2.58
N PRO A 491 -0.82 -6.81 -2.53
CA PRO A 491 -0.17 -7.72 -1.59
C PRO A 491 1.36 -7.61 -1.64
N THR A 492 2.00 -7.50 -0.46
CA THR A 492 3.47 -7.36 -0.37
C THR A 492 4.20 -8.63 -0.77
N TYR A 493 3.78 -9.76 -0.20
CA TYR A 493 4.41 -11.05 -0.45
C TYR A 493 4.04 -11.57 -1.84
N ALA A 494 5.04 -11.95 -2.64
CA ALA A 494 4.86 -12.21 -4.06
C ALA A 494 3.95 -13.42 -4.34
N ARG A 495 3.95 -14.44 -3.49
CA ARG A 495 3.21 -15.68 -3.71
C ARG A 495 2.65 -16.20 -2.38
N PRO A 496 1.35 -16.47 -2.25
CA PRO A 496 0.79 -16.98 -0.99
C PRO A 496 1.45 -18.30 -0.52
N VAL A 497 1.84 -18.37 0.75
CA VAL A 497 2.50 -19.56 1.36
C VAL A 497 1.58 -20.78 1.33
N LEU A 498 0.26 -20.56 1.30
CA LEU A 498 -0.75 -21.60 1.17
C LEU A 498 -0.50 -22.53 -0.02
N ILE A 499 0.08 -22.04 -1.12
CA ILE A 499 0.41 -22.89 -2.27
C ILE A 499 1.49 -23.91 -1.88
N SER A 500 2.56 -23.46 -1.22
CA SER A 500 3.66 -24.34 -0.78
C SER A 500 3.21 -25.30 0.32
N LEU A 501 2.33 -24.87 1.23
CA LEU A 501 1.70 -25.74 2.23
C LEU A 501 0.83 -26.84 1.59
N ALA A 502 0.01 -26.48 0.59
CA ALA A 502 -0.83 -27.43 -0.13
C ALA A 502 0.02 -28.45 -0.91
N GLU A 503 1.08 -28.00 -1.59
CA GLU A 503 2.02 -28.87 -2.29
C GLU A 503 2.72 -29.86 -1.33
N ALA A 504 3.12 -29.42 -0.14
CA ALA A 504 3.73 -30.29 0.88
C ALA A 504 2.72 -31.34 1.41
N HIS A 505 1.46 -30.95 1.62
CA HIS A 505 0.40 -31.90 1.97
C HIS A 505 0.16 -32.93 0.86
N LEU A 506 0.15 -32.50 -0.40
CA LEU A 506 -0.04 -33.37 -1.54
C LEU A 506 1.08 -34.40 -1.65
N LYS A 507 2.34 -33.98 -1.56
CA LYS A 507 3.51 -34.90 -1.56
C LYS A 507 3.49 -35.88 -0.39
N ALA A 508 2.91 -35.48 0.75
CA ALA A 508 2.71 -36.35 1.91
C ALA A 508 1.51 -37.30 1.79
N GLY A 509 0.79 -37.32 0.65
CA GLY A 509 -0.44 -38.10 0.46
C GLY A 509 -1.66 -37.61 1.25
N LYS A 510 -1.59 -36.42 1.84
CA LYS A 510 -2.64 -35.83 2.67
C LYS A 510 -3.60 -35.01 1.81
N TYR A 511 -4.31 -35.66 0.89
CA TYR A 511 -5.14 -35.01 -0.13
C TYR A 511 -6.16 -34.03 0.46
N ASP A 512 -6.89 -34.41 1.51
CA ASP A 512 -7.93 -33.55 2.09
C ASP A 512 -7.34 -32.29 2.73
N LYS A 513 -6.12 -32.37 3.29
CA LYS A 513 -5.40 -31.19 3.79
C LYS A 513 -4.88 -30.29 2.66
N ALA A 514 -4.44 -30.87 1.55
CA ALA A 514 -4.06 -30.11 0.36
C ALA A 514 -5.26 -29.37 -0.23
N ILE A 515 -6.42 -30.03 -0.31
CA ILE A 515 -7.70 -29.41 -0.73
C ILE A 515 -8.06 -28.26 0.21
N ALA A 516 -7.98 -28.46 1.53
CA ALA A 516 -8.27 -27.42 2.51
C ALA A 516 -7.36 -26.19 2.34
N ALA A 517 -6.06 -26.39 2.13
CA ALA A 517 -5.11 -25.29 1.92
C ALA A 517 -5.38 -24.50 0.63
N TYR A 518 -5.69 -25.17 -0.50
CA TYR A 518 -6.09 -24.47 -1.73
C TYR A 518 -7.48 -23.82 -1.63
N THR A 519 -8.39 -24.38 -0.84
CA THR A 519 -9.70 -23.77 -0.58
C THR A 519 -9.54 -22.49 0.24
N ALA A 520 -8.71 -22.51 1.29
CA ALA A 520 -8.36 -21.31 2.06
C ALA A 520 -7.67 -20.25 1.18
N LEU A 521 -6.93 -20.67 0.15
CA LEU A 521 -6.37 -19.73 -0.83
C LEU A 521 -7.48 -19.07 -1.65
N LEU A 522 -8.50 -19.80 -2.09
CA LEU A 522 -9.66 -19.22 -2.79
C LEU A 522 -10.50 -18.29 -1.93
N GLU A 523 -10.52 -18.47 -0.60
CA GLU A 523 -11.18 -17.53 0.31
C GLU A 523 -10.45 -16.18 0.36
N ARG A 524 -9.11 -16.18 0.28
CA ARG A 524 -8.28 -14.97 0.26
C ARG A 524 -8.15 -14.35 -1.14
N HIS A 525 -8.11 -15.20 -2.17
CA HIS A 525 -7.92 -14.86 -3.58
C HIS A 525 -8.98 -15.58 -4.43
N PRO A 526 -10.23 -15.07 -4.46
CA PRO A 526 -11.33 -15.70 -5.19
C PRO A 526 -11.00 -15.89 -6.67
N ASN A 527 -11.30 -17.06 -7.20
CA ASN A 527 -11.00 -17.45 -8.58
C ASN A 527 -9.51 -17.53 -8.95
N SER A 528 -8.57 -17.54 -7.99
CA SER A 528 -7.13 -17.66 -8.31
C SER A 528 -6.82 -18.89 -9.20
N ALA A 529 -6.16 -18.65 -10.35
CA ALA A 529 -5.77 -19.71 -11.29
C ALA A 529 -4.84 -20.74 -10.62
N ASN A 530 -3.93 -20.28 -9.76
CA ASN A 530 -3.02 -21.14 -9.02
C ASN A 530 -3.77 -22.08 -8.08
N ALA A 531 -4.83 -21.60 -7.41
CA ALA A 531 -5.63 -22.41 -6.51
C ALA A 531 -6.45 -23.45 -7.28
N TYR A 532 -7.10 -23.07 -8.38
CA TYR A 532 -7.84 -24.00 -9.22
C TYR A 532 -6.93 -25.05 -9.87
N TRP A 533 -5.75 -24.66 -10.34
CA TRP A 533 -4.76 -25.60 -10.85
C TRP A 533 -4.28 -26.59 -9.78
N GLY A 534 -4.04 -26.09 -8.57
CA GLY A 534 -3.72 -26.90 -7.40
C GLY A 534 -4.81 -27.93 -7.10
N LEU A 535 -6.07 -27.50 -7.03
CA LEU A 535 -7.22 -28.38 -6.79
C LEU A 535 -7.39 -29.41 -7.92
N TYR A 536 -7.27 -29.01 -9.18
CA TYR A 536 -7.23 -29.94 -10.32
C TYR A 536 -6.17 -31.02 -10.11
N THR A 537 -4.94 -30.62 -9.78
CA THR A 537 -3.82 -31.53 -9.58
C THR A 537 -4.08 -32.51 -8.43
N VAL A 538 -4.62 -32.02 -7.30
CA VAL A 538 -4.95 -32.86 -6.14
C VAL A 538 -6.03 -33.89 -6.49
N TYR A 539 -7.15 -33.46 -7.09
CA TYR A 539 -8.25 -34.38 -7.45
C TYR A 539 -7.84 -35.40 -8.51
N LYS A 540 -7.01 -35.00 -9.48
CA LYS A 540 -6.44 -35.91 -10.47
C LYS A 540 -5.58 -36.99 -9.81
N GLN A 541 -4.73 -36.63 -8.86
CA GLN A 541 -3.92 -37.61 -8.11
C GLN A 541 -4.74 -38.49 -7.17
N LYS A 542 -5.82 -37.94 -6.59
CA LYS A 542 -6.78 -38.69 -5.75
C LYS A 542 -7.64 -39.68 -6.57
N GLY A 543 -7.68 -39.54 -7.91
CA GLY A 543 -8.48 -40.37 -8.81
C GLY A 543 -9.93 -39.91 -9.00
N ASP A 544 -10.32 -38.76 -8.45
CA ASP A 544 -11.65 -38.17 -8.65
C ASP A 544 -11.66 -37.32 -9.94
N LEU A 545 -11.86 -38.01 -11.06
CA LEU A 545 -11.84 -37.39 -12.39
C LEU A 545 -12.99 -36.41 -12.60
N THR A 546 -14.13 -36.59 -11.90
CA THR A 546 -15.27 -35.67 -11.98
C THR A 546 -14.89 -34.31 -11.42
N LYS A 547 -14.32 -34.27 -10.21
CA LYS A 547 -13.84 -33.03 -9.60
C LYS A 547 -12.64 -32.46 -10.35
N ALA A 548 -11.73 -33.30 -10.83
CA ALA A 548 -10.61 -32.83 -11.65
C ALA A 548 -11.13 -32.09 -12.91
N ASN A 549 -12.12 -32.66 -13.62
CA ASN A 549 -12.70 -32.02 -14.81
C ASN A 549 -13.46 -30.71 -14.51
N ASP A 550 -14.14 -30.60 -13.36
CA ASP A 550 -14.73 -29.34 -12.89
C ASP A 550 -13.64 -28.27 -12.72
N TYR A 551 -12.58 -28.56 -11.96
CA TYR A 551 -11.49 -27.59 -11.76
C TYR A 551 -10.70 -27.30 -13.04
N ALA A 552 -10.51 -28.27 -13.93
CA ALA A 552 -9.94 -28.02 -15.26
C ALA A 552 -10.78 -27.01 -16.06
N THR A 553 -12.11 -27.09 -15.98
CA THR A 553 -13.01 -26.13 -16.64
C THR A 553 -12.85 -24.73 -16.04
N ARG A 554 -12.73 -24.62 -14.71
CA ARG A 554 -12.51 -23.34 -14.02
C ARG A 554 -11.15 -22.72 -14.34
N VAL A 555 -10.09 -23.52 -14.40
CA VAL A 555 -8.76 -23.07 -14.85
C VAL A 555 -8.85 -22.52 -16.27
N LYS A 556 -9.51 -23.21 -17.21
CA LYS A 556 -9.69 -22.69 -18.58
C LYS A 556 -10.45 -21.37 -18.61
N ALA A 557 -11.50 -21.25 -17.80
CA ALA A 557 -12.33 -20.06 -17.74
C ALA A 557 -11.55 -18.85 -17.21
N ILE A 558 -10.82 -19.01 -16.10
CA ILE A 558 -10.08 -17.88 -15.50
C ILE A 558 -8.83 -17.51 -16.32
N THR A 559 -8.16 -18.49 -16.92
CA THR A 559 -6.92 -18.27 -17.70
C THR A 559 -7.17 -18.02 -19.19
N GLN A 560 -8.42 -17.77 -19.61
CA GLN A 560 -8.77 -17.53 -21.02
C GLN A 560 -7.99 -16.37 -21.67
N HIS A 561 -7.53 -15.42 -20.86
CA HIS A 561 -6.71 -14.28 -21.28
C HIS A 561 -5.23 -14.41 -20.89
N GLY A 562 -4.87 -15.48 -20.18
CA GLY A 562 -3.53 -15.76 -19.70
C GLY A 562 -2.67 -16.49 -20.73
N ASP A 563 -1.40 -16.67 -20.37
CA ASP A 563 -0.42 -17.41 -21.15
C ASP A 563 -0.73 -18.92 -21.14
N LYS A 564 -1.08 -19.48 -22.32
CA LYS A 564 -1.56 -20.86 -22.47
C LYS A 564 -0.63 -21.95 -21.95
N TYR A 565 0.67 -21.68 -21.85
CA TYR A 565 1.67 -22.68 -21.42
C TYR A 565 1.81 -22.79 -19.90
N LEU A 566 1.23 -21.88 -19.12
CA LEU A 566 1.36 -21.90 -17.66
C LEU A 566 0.53 -22.99 -16.98
N PHE A 567 -0.64 -23.30 -17.55
CA PHE A 567 -1.59 -24.26 -16.99
C PHE A 567 -1.98 -25.32 -18.04
N PRO A 568 -1.08 -26.27 -18.34
CA PRO A 568 -1.29 -27.27 -19.39
C PRO A 568 -2.31 -28.33 -18.96
N LEU A 569 -3.57 -28.17 -19.39
CA LEU A 569 -4.69 -29.08 -19.09
C LEU A 569 -4.87 -30.19 -20.11
#